data_AF-A0A8H5SJ78-F1
#
_entry.id   AF-A0A8H5SJ78-F1
#
_cell.length_a   1.000
_cell.length_b   1.000
_cell.length_c   1.000
_cell.angle_alpha   90.00
_cell.angle_beta   90.00
_cell.angle_gamma   90.00
#
_symmetry.space_group_name_H-M   'P 1'
#
loop_
_entity.id
_entity.type
_entity.pdbx_description
1 polymer ?
#
loop_
_entity_poly.entity_id
_entity_poly.type
_entity_poly.pdbx_seq_one_letter_code
_entity_poly.pdbx_strand_id
1 'polypeptide(L)'
;MPYHVAHVLVNFLYTSKYENLRIGCKSGIESALTDFTTAIYVYSACVKYQLPRLQVQAAERIPIYGDKIPFLEIIKKLSGSQFTDTNLSGTLYDYICDRASAENAIMTDTSAAEIRAAMGGTMASVLCQKIAKLESEKKHLKEIFRKH
;
A
#
# COMPACT_ATOMS: atom_id res chain seq x y z
N MET A 1 7.79 -10.64 14.39
CA MET A 1 8.52 -9.96 13.31
C MET A 1 9.06 -11.03 12.35
N PRO A 2 8.76 -10.96 11.04
CA PRO A 2 9.22 -11.97 10.07
C PRO A 2 10.75 -11.99 9.88
N TYR A 3 11.33 -13.14 9.50
CA TYR A 3 12.79 -13.29 9.33
C TYR A 3 13.37 -12.41 8.23
N HIS A 4 12.62 -12.17 7.14
CA HIS A 4 13.06 -11.32 6.04
C HIS A 4 13.17 -9.85 6.46
N VAL A 5 12.33 -9.39 7.39
CA VAL A 5 12.43 -8.05 8.02
C VAL A 5 13.66 -7.98 8.91
N ALA A 6 13.89 -9.01 9.73
CA ALA A 6 15.06 -9.10 10.60
C ALA A 6 16.36 -8.98 9.79
N HIS A 7 16.45 -9.64 8.63
CA HIS A 7 17.59 -9.53 7.73
C HIS A 7 17.84 -8.09 7.29
N VAL A 8 16.81 -7.37 6.80
CA VAL A 8 16.98 -5.98 6.36
C VAL A 8 17.50 -5.10 7.51
N LEU A 9 16.93 -5.26 8.71
CA LEU A 9 17.36 -4.50 9.90
C LEU A 9 18.82 -4.77 10.23
N VAL A 10 19.21 -6.04 10.35
CA VAL A 10 20.59 -6.43 10.69
C VAL A 10 21.55 -5.99 9.59
N ASN A 11 21.25 -6.25 8.32
CA ASN A 11 22.08 -5.85 7.19
C ASN A 11 22.30 -4.34 7.16
N PHE A 12 21.25 -3.55 7.41
CA PHE A 12 21.36 -2.10 7.47
C PHE A 12 22.29 -1.63 8.59
N LEU A 13 22.25 -2.26 9.77
CA LEU A 13 23.15 -1.89 10.88
C LEU A 13 24.63 -2.10 10.51
N TYR A 14 24.94 -3.11 9.70
CA TYR A 14 26.31 -3.38 9.26
C TYR A 14 26.73 -2.59 8.00
N THR A 15 25.81 -2.31 7.09
CA THR A 15 26.15 -1.79 5.75
C THR A 15 25.60 -0.39 5.45
N SER A 16 24.71 0.13 6.30
CA SER A 16 23.90 1.34 6.07
C SER A 16 23.05 1.31 4.80
N LYS A 17 22.76 0.12 4.26
CA LYS A 17 21.97 -0.07 3.03
C LYS A 17 20.76 -0.96 3.28
N TYR A 18 19.61 -0.54 2.74
CA TYR A 18 18.44 -1.37 2.59
C TYR A 18 18.72 -2.45 1.54
N GLU A 19 18.67 -3.72 1.95
CA GLU A 19 18.75 -4.85 1.04
C GLU A 19 17.83 -5.98 1.52
N ASN A 20 16.99 -6.46 0.60
CA ASN A 20 16.09 -7.58 0.88
C ASN A 20 16.84 -8.90 0.88
N LEU A 21 16.37 -9.80 1.74
CA LEU A 21 16.85 -11.16 1.78
C LEU A 21 16.42 -11.90 0.50
N ARG A 22 17.39 -12.33 -0.31
CA ARG A 22 17.15 -13.06 -1.55
C ARG A 22 17.04 -14.56 -1.24
N ILE A 23 15.83 -15.05 -0.96
CA ILE A 23 15.56 -16.49 -0.78
C ILE A 23 14.74 -17.02 -1.94
N GLY A 24 15.33 -17.92 -2.71
CA GLY A 24 14.67 -18.61 -3.81
C GLY A 24 14.39 -17.69 -5.00
N CYS A 25 14.43 -18.24 -6.20
CA CYS A 25 14.10 -17.50 -7.42
C CYS A 25 12.57 -17.43 -7.56
N LYS A 26 11.91 -16.62 -6.72
CA LYS A 26 10.52 -16.24 -6.98
C LYS A 26 10.52 -15.28 -8.16
N SER A 27 9.90 -15.63 -9.28
CA SER A 27 9.84 -14.75 -10.45
C SER A 27 8.51 -14.00 -10.50
N GLY A 28 8.54 -12.75 -10.95
CA GLY A 28 7.34 -11.97 -11.27
C GLY A 28 6.63 -11.37 -10.04
N ILE A 29 5.30 -11.39 -10.08
CA ILE A 29 4.42 -10.67 -9.13
C ILE A 29 4.62 -11.14 -7.69
N GLU A 30 4.88 -12.43 -7.46
CA GLU A 30 5.06 -12.97 -6.10
C GLU A 30 6.32 -12.42 -5.42
N SER A 31 7.41 -12.23 -6.16
CA SER A 31 8.62 -11.57 -5.64
C SER A 31 8.32 -10.12 -5.29
N ALA A 32 7.66 -9.39 -6.21
CA ALA A 32 7.29 -8.00 -5.97
C ALA A 32 6.38 -7.86 -4.74
N LEU A 33 5.39 -8.74 -4.57
CA LEU A 33 4.52 -8.79 -3.38
C LEU A 33 5.30 -9.05 -2.09
N THR A 34 6.29 -9.95 -2.13
CA THR A 34 7.15 -10.25 -0.98
C THR A 34 8.02 -9.05 -0.62
N ASP A 35 8.63 -8.41 -1.62
CA ASP A 35 9.48 -7.23 -1.44
C ASP A 35 8.68 -6.03 -0.94
N PHE A 36 7.49 -5.80 -1.51
CA PHE A 36 6.54 -4.77 -1.10
C PHE A 36 6.11 -4.96 0.36
N THR A 37 5.70 -6.18 0.71
CA THR A 37 5.32 -6.56 2.09
C THR A 37 6.49 -6.33 3.04
N THR A 38 7.71 -6.67 2.63
CA THR A 38 8.91 -6.47 3.45
C THR A 38 9.19 -4.99 3.69
N ALA A 39 9.08 -4.14 2.65
CA ALA A 39 9.24 -2.70 2.78
C ALA A 39 8.27 -2.09 3.81
N ILE A 40 7.00 -2.49 3.78
CA ILE A 40 5.99 -2.03 4.75
C ILE A 40 6.36 -2.41 6.18
N TYR A 41 6.72 -3.68 6.41
CA TYR A 41 7.11 -4.11 7.75
C TYR A 41 8.39 -3.44 8.24
N VAL A 42 9.39 -3.25 7.38
CA VAL A 42 10.63 -2.55 7.74
C VAL A 42 10.30 -1.10 8.08
N TYR A 43 9.49 -0.42 7.28
CA TYR A 43 9.07 0.96 7.55
C TYR A 43 8.42 1.08 8.95
N SER A 44 7.46 0.19 9.26
CA SER A 44 6.81 0.14 10.57
C SER A 44 7.80 -0.19 11.71
N ALA A 45 8.70 -1.14 11.49
CA ALA A 45 9.73 -1.50 12.48
C ALA A 45 10.70 -0.35 12.74
N CYS A 46 11.02 0.48 11.75
CA CYS A 46 11.93 1.62 11.92
C CYS A 46 11.35 2.69 12.84
N VAL A 47 10.01 2.85 12.88
CA VAL A 47 9.35 3.73 13.86
C VAL A 47 9.60 3.20 15.28
N LYS A 48 9.40 1.89 15.48
CA LYS A 48 9.60 1.24 16.78
C LYS A 48 11.05 1.30 17.26
N TYR A 49 12.00 1.04 16.36
CA TYR A 49 13.42 0.96 16.70
C TYR A 49 14.19 2.27 16.47
N GLN A 50 13.50 3.35 16.13
CA GLN A 50 14.09 4.68 15.90
C GLN A 50 15.24 4.66 14.88
N LEU A 51 14.98 4.06 13.71
CA LEU A 51 15.94 3.96 12.60
C LEU A 51 15.52 4.88 11.43
N PRO A 52 15.63 6.21 11.56
CA PRO A 52 15.04 7.15 10.60
C PRO A 52 15.62 7.03 9.18
N ARG A 53 16.93 6.77 9.07
CA ARG A 53 17.57 6.58 7.76
C ARG A 53 17.05 5.34 7.03
N LEU A 54 16.85 4.25 7.75
CA LEU A 54 16.27 3.04 7.18
C LEU A 54 14.78 3.21 6.89
N GLN A 55 14.07 3.99 7.71
CA GLN A 55 12.67 4.34 7.47
C GLN A 55 12.51 5.04 6.12
N VAL A 56 13.34 6.04 5.81
CA VAL A 56 13.33 6.74 4.51
C VAL A 56 13.60 5.76 3.37
N GLN A 57 14.64 4.93 3.48
CA GLN A 57 14.93 3.93 2.45
C GLN A 57 13.79 2.92 2.25
N ALA A 58 13.15 2.47 3.33
CA ALA A 58 12.00 1.58 3.26
C ALA A 58 10.79 2.26 2.61
N ALA A 59 10.55 3.53 2.92
CA ALA A 59 9.48 4.34 2.32
C ALA A 59 9.66 4.46 0.80
N GLU A 60 10.88 4.73 0.33
CA GLU A 60 11.23 4.77 -1.09
C GLU A 60 11.00 3.43 -1.81
N ARG A 61 11.12 2.30 -1.10
CA ARG A 61 10.91 0.97 -1.67
C ARG A 61 9.45 0.61 -1.90
N ILE A 62 8.53 1.18 -1.12
CA ILE A 62 7.09 0.89 -1.24
C ILE A 62 6.58 1.11 -2.68
N PRO A 63 6.73 2.29 -3.31
CA PRO A 63 6.28 2.48 -4.68
C PRO A 63 7.08 1.65 -5.70
N ILE A 64 8.41 1.53 -5.53
CA ILE A 64 9.27 0.76 -6.44
C ILE A 64 8.82 -0.70 -6.59
N TYR A 65 8.37 -1.31 -5.50
CA TYR A 65 7.86 -2.68 -5.53
C TYR A 65 6.37 -2.73 -5.87
N GLY A 66 5.57 -1.81 -5.30
CA GLY A 66 4.13 -1.77 -5.48
C GLY A 66 3.71 -1.55 -6.93
N ASP A 67 4.44 -0.73 -7.68
CA ASP A 67 4.09 -0.40 -9.07
C ASP A 67 4.22 -1.59 -10.03
N LYS A 68 4.92 -2.65 -9.59
CA LYS A 68 5.05 -3.92 -10.31
C LYS A 68 3.91 -4.90 -10.02
N ILE A 69 2.96 -4.52 -9.15
CA ILE A 69 1.90 -5.38 -8.64
C ILE A 69 0.54 -4.80 -9.09
N PRO A 70 -0.37 -5.62 -9.63
CA PRO A 70 -1.74 -5.19 -9.87
C PRO A 70 -2.39 -4.66 -8.60
N PHE A 71 -3.13 -3.54 -8.69
CA PHE A 71 -3.68 -2.88 -7.50
C PHE A 71 -4.59 -3.81 -6.69
N LEU A 72 -5.40 -4.65 -7.34
CA LEU A 72 -6.23 -5.65 -6.68
C LEU A 72 -5.41 -6.63 -5.81
N GLU A 73 -4.24 -7.06 -6.27
CA GLU A 73 -3.35 -7.95 -5.50
C GLU A 73 -2.74 -7.24 -4.29
N ILE A 74 -2.46 -5.93 -4.39
CA ILE A 74 -2.05 -5.11 -3.25
C ILE A 74 -3.17 -5.08 -2.20
N ILE A 75 -4.41 -4.81 -2.62
CA ILE A 75 -5.56 -4.75 -1.71
C ILE A 75 -5.80 -6.11 -1.05
N LYS A 76 -5.85 -7.22 -1.80
CA LYS A 76 -5.97 -8.57 -1.24
C LYS A 76 -4.88 -8.85 -0.20
N LYS A 77 -3.64 -8.43 -0.49
CA LYS A 77 -2.50 -8.65 0.41
C LYS A 77 -2.63 -7.83 1.70
N LEU A 78 -3.00 -6.55 1.60
CA LEU A 78 -3.19 -5.66 2.74
C LEU A 78 -4.44 -5.98 3.58
N SER A 79 -5.45 -6.60 2.97
CA SER A 79 -6.62 -7.13 3.68
C SER A 79 -6.35 -8.46 4.41
N GLY A 80 -5.19 -9.07 4.21
CA GLY A 80 -4.79 -10.29 4.90
C GLY A 80 -4.53 -10.07 6.40
N SER A 81 -4.68 -11.15 7.19
CA SER A 81 -4.50 -11.15 8.65
C SER A 81 -3.14 -10.60 9.11
N GLN A 82 -2.13 -10.67 8.26
CA GLN A 82 -0.79 -10.18 8.54
C GLN A 82 -0.70 -8.64 8.70
N PHE A 83 -1.69 -7.89 8.20
CA PHE A 83 -1.72 -6.43 8.25
C PHE A 83 -2.89 -5.85 9.07
N THR A 84 -3.63 -6.69 9.80
CA THR A 84 -4.81 -6.23 10.59
C THR A 84 -4.47 -5.13 11.60
N ASP A 85 -3.27 -5.19 12.17
CA ASP A 85 -2.80 -4.22 13.17
C ASP A 85 -1.89 -3.14 12.55
N THR A 86 -1.70 -3.15 11.22
CA THR A 86 -0.85 -2.16 10.54
C THR A 86 -1.64 -0.90 10.26
N ASN A 87 -1.29 0.19 10.94
CA ASN A 87 -1.89 1.49 10.69
C ASN A 87 -1.43 2.05 9.32
N LEU A 88 -2.36 2.18 8.35
CA LEU A 88 -2.09 2.87 7.09
C LEU A 88 -1.88 4.36 7.37
N SER A 89 -0.62 4.77 7.42
CA SER A 89 -0.24 6.15 7.67
C SER A 89 1.05 6.51 6.95
N GLY A 90 1.27 7.81 6.74
CA GLY A 90 2.42 8.34 6.03
C GLY A 90 2.53 7.79 4.61
N THR A 91 3.76 7.47 4.18
CA THR A 91 4.06 7.08 2.80
C THR A 91 3.21 5.92 2.26
N LEU A 92 2.85 4.94 3.10
CA LEU A 92 2.01 3.84 2.64
C LEU A 92 0.57 4.30 2.36
N TYR A 93 0.02 5.18 3.19
CA TYR A 93 -1.31 5.74 2.96
C TYR A 93 -1.34 6.57 1.67
N ASP A 94 -0.35 7.45 1.50
CA ASP A 94 -0.24 8.32 0.33
C ASP A 94 -0.13 7.48 -0.95
N TYR A 95 0.75 6.47 -0.94
CA TYR A 95 0.93 5.54 -2.05
C TYR A 95 -0.37 4.81 -2.45
N ILE A 96 -1.11 4.29 -1.47
CA ILE A 96 -2.37 3.58 -1.74
C ILE A 96 -3.44 4.52 -2.28
N CYS A 97 -3.51 5.77 -1.78
CA CYS A 97 -4.45 6.77 -2.28
C CYS A 97 -4.14 7.17 -3.73
N ASP A 98 -2.86 7.35 -4.06
CA ASP A 98 -2.43 7.70 -5.42
C ASP A 98 -2.74 6.55 -6.38
N ARG A 99 -2.42 5.30 -6.00
CA ARG A 99 -2.72 4.12 -6.81
C ARG A 99 -4.22 3.91 -6.99
N ALA A 100 -5.02 4.07 -5.94
CA ALA A 100 -6.48 3.96 -6.03
C ALA A 100 -7.06 5.00 -7.00
N SER A 101 -6.54 6.23 -6.96
CA SER A 101 -6.98 7.32 -7.83
C SER A 101 -6.63 7.05 -9.29
N ALA A 102 -5.41 6.55 -9.55
CA ALA A 102 -4.97 6.17 -10.89
C ALA A 102 -5.78 4.99 -11.45
N GLU A 103 -6.07 3.97 -10.63
CA GLU A 103 -6.85 2.81 -11.04
C GLU A 103 -8.30 3.19 -11.35
N ASN A 104 -8.93 4.04 -10.50
CA ASN A 104 -10.32 4.49 -10.67
C ASN A 104 -10.54 5.25 -12.00
N ALA A 105 -9.53 5.97 -12.49
CA ALA A 105 -9.60 6.67 -13.77
C ALA A 105 -9.68 5.72 -14.99
N ILE A 106 -9.34 4.45 -14.81
CA ILE A 106 -9.21 3.43 -15.87
C ILE A 106 -10.19 2.26 -15.62
N MET A 107 -10.95 2.29 -14.51
CA MET A 107 -11.65 1.12 -13.97
C MET A 107 -12.92 0.74 -14.74
N THR A 108 -13.10 -0.57 -14.93
CA THR A 108 -14.36 -1.16 -15.43
C THR A 108 -15.25 -1.62 -14.27
N ASP A 109 -16.56 -1.73 -14.48
CA ASP A 109 -17.53 -2.14 -13.45
C ASP A 109 -17.21 -3.50 -12.80
N THR A 110 -16.59 -4.42 -13.55
CA THR A 110 -16.18 -5.75 -13.08
C THR A 110 -15.01 -5.67 -12.08
N SER A 111 -13.98 -4.88 -12.39
CA SER A 111 -12.83 -4.66 -11.50
C SER A 111 -13.25 -3.98 -10.19
N ALA A 112 -14.23 -3.07 -10.25
CA ALA A 112 -14.80 -2.43 -9.08
C ALA A 112 -15.48 -3.43 -8.13
N ALA A 113 -16.16 -4.45 -8.66
CA ALA A 113 -16.83 -5.48 -7.86
C ALA A 113 -15.83 -6.42 -7.17
N GLU A 114 -14.77 -6.84 -7.85
CA GLU A 114 -13.72 -7.69 -7.29
C GLU A 114 -12.91 -6.98 -6.19
N ILE A 115 -12.61 -5.69 -6.41
CA ILE A 115 -11.99 -4.82 -5.42
C ILE A 115 -12.92 -4.73 -4.19
N ARG A 116 -14.21 -4.42 -4.35
CA ARG A 116 -15.20 -4.40 -3.25
C ARG A 116 -15.31 -5.72 -2.49
N ALA A 117 -15.25 -6.85 -3.18
CA ALA A 117 -15.32 -8.18 -2.58
C ALA A 117 -14.04 -8.53 -1.78
N ALA A 118 -12.86 -8.21 -2.33
CA ALA A 118 -11.58 -8.38 -1.63
C ALA A 118 -11.44 -7.44 -0.41
N MET A 119 -12.15 -6.31 -0.43
CA MET A 119 -12.16 -5.25 0.57
C MET A 119 -13.05 -5.51 1.80
N GLY A 120 -13.59 -6.71 1.99
CA GLY A 120 -14.47 -7.03 3.11
C GLY A 120 -13.94 -6.55 4.46
N GLY A 121 -14.52 -5.46 4.99
CA GLY A 121 -14.35 -5.02 6.38
C GLY A 121 -13.93 -3.56 6.58
N THR A 122 -12.64 -3.28 6.73
CA THR A 122 -12.24 -2.36 7.81
C THR A 122 -11.43 -1.11 7.44
N MET A 123 -11.01 -0.90 6.19
CA MET A 123 -10.25 0.33 5.86
C MET A 123 -10.50 0.82 4.43
N ALA A 124 -10.63 -0.11 3.51
CA ALA A 124 -11.01 0.17 2.15
C ALA A 124 -12.50 0.58 2.07
N SER A 125 -13.37 0.11 2.97
CA SER A 125 -14.75 0.61 3.10
C SER A 125 -14.78 2.10 3.49
N VAL A 126 -13.89 2.52 4.39
CA VAL A 126 -13.74 3.92 4.83
C VAL A 126 -13.21 4.79 3.69
N LEU A 127 -12.21 4.31 2.95
CA LEU A 127 -11.64 5.02 1.79
C LEU A 127 -12.66 5.14 0.64
N CYS A 128 -13.35 4.06 0.27
CA CYS A 128 -14.37 4.11 -0.78
C CYS A 128 -15.62 4.91 -0.37
N GLN A 129 -16.04 4.86 0.90
CA GLN A 129 -17.11 5.75 1.38
C GLN A 129 -16.70 7.23 1.29
N LYS A 130 -15.45 7.55 1.65
CA LYS A 130 -14.94 8.92 1.53
C LYS A 130 -14.88 9.38 0.07
N ILE A 131 -14.39 8.54 -0.83
CA ILE A 131 -14.30 8.86 -2.27
C ILE A 131 -15.70 9.06 -2.86
N ALA A 132 -16.64 8.13 -2.62
CA ALA A 132 -18.01 8.23 -3.11
C ALA A 132 -18.73 9.47 -2.58
N LYS A 133 -18.50 9.85 -1.31
CA LYS A 133 -19.08 11.06 -0.71
C LYS A 133 -18.55 12.33 -1.36
N LEU A 134 -17.24 12.43 -1.59
CA LEU A 134 -16.61 13.58 -2.24
C LEU A 134 -17.07 13.76 -3.69
N GLU A 135 -17.28 12.66 -4.43
CA GLU A 135 -17.80 12.72 -5.80
C GLU A 135 -19.25 13.22 -5.86
N SER A 136 -20.09 12.81 -4.91
CA SER A 136 -21.47 13.29 -4.79
C SER A 136 -21.53 14.79 -4.48
N GLU A 137 -20.73 15.26 -3.51
CA GLU A 137 -20.64 16.68 -3.15
C GLU A 137 -20.16 17.52 -4.34
N LYS A 138 -19.11 17.07 -5.05
CA LYS A 138 -18.61 17.72 -6.26
C LYS A 138 -19.68 17.83 -7.35
N LYS A 139 -20.49 16.79 -7.55
CA LYS A 139 -21.60 16.81 -8.52
C LYS A 139 -22.68 17.81 -8.11
N HIS A 140 -23.05 17.83 -6.83
CA HIS A 140 -24.03 18.76 -6.29
C HIS A 140 -23.60 20.23 -6.43
N LEU A 141 -22.33 20.54 -6.11
CA LEU A 141 -21.76 21.87 -6.33
C LEU A 141 -21.83 22.29 -7.80
N LYS A 142 -21.45 21.39 -8.74
CA LYS A 142 -21.57 21.67 -10.17
C LYS A 142 -23.00 21.96 -10.61
N GLU A 143 -23.98 21.27 -10.04
CA GLU A 143 -25.40 21.50 -10.33
C GLU A 143 -25.89 22.85 -9.77
N ILE A 144 -25.42 23.28 -8.60
CA ILE A 144 -25.72 24.60 -8.03
C ILE A 144 -25.15 25.71 -8.91
N PHE A 145 -23.88 25.59 -9.32
CA PHE A 145 -23.22 26.57 -10.19
C PHE A 145 -23.78 26.61 -11.61
N ARG A 146 -24.52 25.58 -12.06
CA ARG A 146 -25.20 25.59 -13.37
C ARG A 146 -26.56 26.29 -13.35
N LYS A 147 -27.09 26.61 -12.16
CA LYS A 147 -28.41 27.23 -11.96
C LYS A 147 -28.33 28.74 -11.66
N HIS A 148 -27.12 29.30 -11.57
CA HIS A 148 -26.84 30.74 -11.50
C HIS A 148 -26.10 31.14 -12.77
#